data_AF-A0A8X6SCQ5-F1
#
_entry.id   AF-A0A8X6SCQ5-F1
#
_cell.length_a   1.000
_cell.length_b   1.000
_cell.length_c   1.000
_cell.angle_alpha   90.00
_cell.angle_beta   90.00
_cell.angle_gamma   90.00
#
_symmetry.space_group_name_H-M   'P 1'
#
loop_
_entity.id
_entity.type
_entity.pdbx_description
1 polymer ?
#
loop_
_entity_poly.entity_id
_entity_poly.type
_entity_poly.pdbx_seq_one_letter_code
_entity_poly.pdbx_strand_id
1 'polypeptide(L)'
;MIPAILNRFRLGKIGVVSDIRKAFLQISLHENDMNFLPFLWWEGGNSEKAIIYRHRRVVFEVSCSPFLLAAVLNHHFKQAPEHLEKAAEKLIDSMFVDNCVASVDSSEELESLQRDSTELLALGKFDLHGWRHSDIESNFDFQDNQQKSDPEEILVLRLIWNVKEDARAFSISYRGTEWKEEVTKRRILSLAHRIFDPIGFTCPLTLIPKLLIQECWKIEASWDSKLQIDIERKFERWKNQLIEIQDLKIARRLSELDFKDMNLSLQVFCDASKSSYTRRDIRLHIILPSNYPVVKALIIYKHLQLGHAGVQMLMYTLRESYWILKGRKTIKEVIKTCIICKRFNAKPISVSEGLLPQDRVRDAAVFEIIGLDLAGPLILID
;
A
#
# COMPACT_ATOMS: atom_id res chain seq x y z
N MET A 1 -6.47 -10.78 -4.22
CA MET A 1 -7.53 -10.81 -5.24
C MET A 1 -8.05 -9.41 -5.52
N ILE A 2 -8.91 -8.81 -4.68
CA ILE A 2 -9.42 -7.44 -4.88
C ILE A 2 -8.32 -6.36 -4.94
N PRO A 3 -7.32 -6.31 -4.02
CA PRO A 3 -6.31 -5.24 -4.06
C PRO A 3 -5.45 -5.28 -5.32
N ALA A 4 -5.20 -6.47 -5.88
CA ALA A 4 -4.41 -6.63 -7.09
C ALA A 4 -5.16 -6.07 -8.31
N ILE A 5 -6.44 -6.42 -8.45
CA ILE A 5 -7.31 -5.92 -9.53
C ILE A 5 -7.47 -4.40 -9.43
N LEU A 6 -7.74 -3.89 -8.23
CA LEU A 6 -7.81 -2.43 -8.03
C LEU A 6 -6.48 -1.74 -8.32
N ASN A 7 -5.33 -2.32 -7.95
CA ASN A 7 -4.05 -1.72 -8.30
C ASN A 7 -3.81 -1.71 -9.82
N ARG A 8 -4.17 -2.77 -10.55
CA ARG A 8 -4.10 -2.79 -12.03
C ARG A 8 -5.07 -1.80 -12.66
N PHE A 9 -6.28 -1.68 -12.10
CA PHE A 9 -7.27 -0.68 -12.49
C PHE A 9 -6.73 0.75 -12.36
N ARG A 10 -5.76 0.97 -11.45
CA ARG A 10 -5.13 2.26 -11.20
C ARG A 10 -3.86 2.52 -12.02
N LEU A 11 -3.39 1.59 -12.85
CA LEU A 11 -2.16 1.79 -13.63
C LEU A 11 -2.39 2.61 -14.90
N GLY A 12 -3.39 2.23 -15.71
CA GLY A 12 -3.63 2.83 -17.01
C GLY A 12 -4.28 4.21 -16.95
N LYS A 13 -4.20 4.96 -18.06
CA LYS A 13 -4.77 6.32 -18.20
C LYS A 13 -6.30 6.35 -18.15
N ILE A 14 -6.95 5.36 -18.75
CA ILE A 14 -8.41 5.25 -18.82
C ILE A 14 -8.83 4.07 -17.96
N GLY A 15 -9.70 4.30 -16.98
CA GLY A 15 -10.37 3.23 -16.23
C GLY A 15 -11.55 2.68 -17.04
N VAL A 16 -11.74 1.37 -17.03
CA VAL A 16 -12.81 0.67 -17.75
C VAL A 16 -13.45 -0.37 -16.84
N VAL A 17 -14.77 -0.39 -16.77
CA VAL A 17 -15.52 -1.46 -16.09
C VAL A 17 -16.68 -1.97 -16.92
N SER A 18 -17.03 -3.23 -16.72
CA SER A 18 -18.22 -3.87 -17.28
C SER A 18 -18.65 -5.04 -16.39
N ASP A 19 -19.83 -5.59 -16.65
CA ASP A 19 -20.40 -6.71 -15.88
C ASP A 19 -20.92 -7.80 -16.83
N ILE A 20 -20.87 -9.05 -16.40
CA ILE A 20 -21.47 -10.18 -17.11
C ILE A 20 -22.91 -10.36 -16.64
N ARG A 21 -23.85 -10.12 -17.56
CA ARG A 21 -25.28 -10.23 -17.28
C ARG A 21 -25.66 -11.66 -16.91
N LYS A 22 -26.20 -11.83 -15.70
CA LYS A 22 -26.69 -13.13 -15.19
C LYS A 22 -25.64 -14.24 -15.29
N ALA A 23 -24.37 -13.92 -14.98
CA ALA A 23 -23.23 -14.81 -15.19
C ALA A 23 -23.44 -16.25 -14.71
N PHE A 24 -23.88 -16.45 -13.46
CA PHE A 24 -24.08 -17.80 -12.89
C PHE A 24 -25.15 -18.61 -13.64
N LEU A 25 -26.19 -17.95 -14.15
CA LEU A 25 -27.30 -18.63 -14.83
C LEU A 25 -26.90 -19.20 -16.20
N GLN A 26 -25.75 -18.80 -16.75
CA GLN A 26 -25.21 -19.37 -17.98
C GLN A 26 -24.56 -20.75 -17.75
N ILE A 27 -24.24 -21.11 -16.50
CA ILE A 27 -23.55 -22.34 -16.15
C ILE A 27 -24.56 -23.42 -15.75
N SER A 28 -24.59 -24.53 -16.47
CA SER A 28 -25.39 -25.71 -16.12
C SER A 28 -24.82 -26.44 -14.91
N LEU A 29 -25.71 -26.96 -14.07
CA LEU A 29 -25.34 -27.92 -13.02
C LEU A 29 -25.41 -29.35 -13.56
N HIS A 30 -24.61 -30.24 -12.99
CA HIS A 30 -24.75 -31.68 -13.23
C HIS A 30 -26.03 -32.19 -12.56
N GLU A 31 -26.69 -33.20 -13.14
CA GLU A 31 -27.99 -33.70 -12.66
C GLU A 31 -27.95 -34.13 -11.18
N ASN A 32 -26.86 -34.75 -10.76
CA ASN A 32 -26.64 -35.14 -9.36
C ASN A 32 -26.59 -33.92 -8.41
N ASP A 33 -26.02 -32.81 -8.86
CA ASP A 33 -25.85 -31.61 -8.04
C ASP A 33 -27.16 -30.81 -7.89
N MET A 34 -28.06 -30.93 -8.87
CA MET A 34 -29.39 -30.29 -8.83
C MET A 34 -30.22 -30.75 -7.62
N ASN A 35 -29.92 -31.93 -7.06
CA ASN A 35 -30.60 -32.47 -5.89
C ASN A 35 -30.29 -31.69 -4.60
N PHE A 36 -29.19 -30.93 -4.56
CA PHE A 36 -28.79 -30.13 -3.40
C PHE A 36 -29.32 -28.69 -3.44
N LEU A 37 -29.97 -28.28 -4.54
CA LEU A 37 -30.51 -26.94 -4.71
C LEU A 37 -32.03 -26.93 -4.94
N PRO A 38 -32.84 -27.61 -4.10
CA PRO A 38 -34.28 -27.46 -4.12
C PRO A 38 -34.70 -26.16 -3.43
N PHE A 39 -35.80 -25.57 -3.91
CA PHE A 39 -36.51 -24.52 -3.19
C PHE A 39 -38.02 -24.78 -3.27
N LEU A 40 -38.72 -24.33 -2.24
CA LEU A 40 -40.16 -24.45 -2.15
C LEU A 40 -40.81 -23.16 -2.67
N TRP A 41 -41.88 -23.31 -3.45
CA TRP A 41 -42.69 -22.21 -3.95
C TRP A 41 -44.16 -22.50 -3.69
N TRP A 42 -44.90 -21.53 -3.18
CA TRP A 42 -46.34 -21.65 -2.99
C TRP A 42 -47.01 -20.31 -3.28
N GLU A 43 -48.16 -20.35 -3.97
CA GLU A 43 -48.90 -19.14 -4.30
C GLU A 43 -49.71 -18.63 -3.11
N GLY A 44 -49.69 -17.31 -2.90
CA GLY A 44 -50.55 -16.64 -1.92
C GLY A 44 -50.23 -16.94 -0.45
N GLY A 45 -49.02 -17.40 -0.13
CA GLY A 45 -48.63 -17.68 1.26
C GLY A 45 -49.24 -18.96 1.86
N ASN A 46 -49.98 -19.74 1.07
CA ASN A 46 -50.57 -20.99 1.52
C ASN A 46 -49.58 -22.16 1.35
N SER A 47 -49.01 -22.62 2.46
CA SER A 47 -48.04 -23.73 2.48
C SER A 47 -48.60 -25.10 2.07
N GLU A 48 -49.92 -25.28 2.05
CA GLU A 48 -50.56 -26.55 1.66
C GLU A 48 -50.49 -26.82 0.14
N LYS A 49 -50.19 -25.80 -0.67
CA LYS A 49 -49.98 -25.90 -2.13
C LYS A 49 -48.52 -25.72 -2.53
N ALA A 50 -47.58 -26.10 -1.67
CA ALA A 50 -46.16 -25.96 -1.96
C ALA A 50 -45.67 -26.91 -3.06
N ILE A 51 -45.01 -26.34 -4.07
CA ILE A 51 -44.32 -27.02 -5.16
C ILE A 51 -42.82 -26.95 -4.90
N ILE A 52 -42.12 -28.09 -5.05
CA ILE A 52 -40.66 -28.14 -4.97
C ILE A 52 -40.09 -27.92 -6.37
N TYR A 53 -39.32 -26.85 -6.53
CA TYR A 53 -38.49 -26.61 -7.71
C TYR A 53 -37.03 -26.97 -7.41
N ARG A 54 -36.25 -27.24 -8.46
CA ARG A 54 -34.81 -27.44 -8.36
C ARG A 54 -34.10 -26.54 -9.35
N HIS A 55 -33.01 -25.92 -8.92
CA HIS A 55 -32.19 -25.13 -9.82
C HIS A 55 -31.42 -26.03 -10.79
N ARG A 56 -31.49 -25.69 -12.09
CA ARG A 56 -30.72 -26.36 -13.16
C ARG A 56 -29.41 -25.66 -13.51
N ARG A 57 -29.21 -24.46 -12.95
CA ARG A 57 -28.08 -23.57 -13.22
C ARG A 57 -27.45 -23.16 -11.89
N VAL A 58 -26.19 -22.75 -11.94
CA VAL A 58 -25.50 -22.22 -10.77
C VAL A 58 -26.27 -21.01 -10.25
N VAL A 59 -26.53 -20.99 -8.94
CA VAL A 59 -27.31 -19.93 -8.27
C VAL A 59 -26.43 -18.93 -7.55
N PHE A 60 -26.96 -17.74 -7.33
CA PHE A 60 -26.35 -16.75 -6.46
C PHE A 60 -26.35 -17.25 -5.00
N GLU A 61 -25.47 -16.68 -4.18
CA GLU A 61 -25.36 -16.92 -2.73
C GLU A 61 -24.88 -18.30 -2.26
N VAL A 62 -24.66 -19.25 -3.19
CA VAL A 62 -23.95 -20.48 -2.86
C VAL A 62 -22.44 -20.23 -2.85
N SER A 63 -21.76 -20.69 -1.79
CA SER A 63 -20.34 -20.41 -1.53
C SER A 63 -19.40 -20.88 -2.65
N CYS A 64 -19.74 -21.95 -3.37
CA CYS A 64 -18.95 -22.46 -4.50
C CYS A 64 -19.23 -21.76 -5.83
N SER A 65 -20.33 -21.00 -5.97
CA SER A 65 -20.71 -20.38 -7.25
C SER A 65 -19.66 -19.43 -7.82
N PRO A 66 -19.03 -18.53 -7.02
CA PRO A 66 -17.96 -17.66 -7.54
C PRO A 66 -16.76 -18.46 -8.06
N PHE A 67 -16.42 -19.57 -7.40
CA PHE A 67 -15.35 -20.45 -7.85
C PHE A 67 -15.71 -21.14 -9.18
N LEU A 68 -16.92 -21.67 -9.30
CA LEU A 68 -17.39 -22.31 -10.54
C LEU A 68 -17.36 -21.33 -11.71
N LEU A 69 -17.85 -20.10 -11.51
CA LEU A 69 -17.80 -19.05 -12.53
C LEU A 69 -16.35 -18.73 -12.92
N ALA A 70 -15.48 -18.49 -11.95
CA ALA A 70 -14.08 -18.20 -12.23
C ALA A 70 -13.38 -19.36 -12.96
N ALA A 71 -13.68 -20.62 -12.62
CA ALA A 71 -13.11 -21.79 -13.27
C ALA A 71 -13.57 -21.92 -14.73
N VAL A 72 -14.87 -21.72 -14.99
CA VAL A 72 -15.45 -21.76 -16.34
C VAL A 72 -14.88 -20.63 -17.19
N LEU A 73 -14.83 -19.40 -16.68
CA LEU A 73 -14.25 -18.26 -17.39
C LEU A 73 -12.76 -18.48 -17.70
N ASN A 74 -11.97 -18.94 -16.73
CA ASN A 74 -10.54 -19.24 -16.98
C ASN A 74 -10.35 -20.36 -18.01
N HIS A 75 -11.21 -21.38 -18.01
CA HIS A 75 -11.17 -22.43 -19.02
C HIS A 75 -11.50 -21.86 -20.42
N HIS A 76 -12.53 -21.03 -20.50
CA HIS A 76 -12.95 -20.35 -21.71
C HIS A 76 -11.86 -19.43 -22.28
N PHE A 77 -11.23 -18.60 -21.44
CA PHE A 77 -10.13 -17.71 -21.84
C PHE A 77 -8.90 -18.48 -22.34
N LYS A 78 -8.59 -19.65 -21.77
CA LYS A 78 -7.50 -20.51 -22.24
C LYS A 78 -7.76 -21.15 -23.60
N GLN A 79 -9.00 -21.17 -24.06
CA GLN A 79 -9.41 -21.68 -25.37
C GLN A 79 -9.69 -20.56 -26.37
N ALA A 80 -9.26 -19.33 -26.06
CA ALA A 80 -9.46 -18.18 -26.93
C ALA A 80 -8.78 -18.42 -28.30
N PRO A 81 -9.44 -18.04 -29.41
CA PRO A 81 -8.81 -18.00 -30.73
C PRO A 81 -7.58 -17.07 -30.74
N GLU A 82 -6.60 -17.33 -31.61
CA GLU A 82 -5.34 -16.55 -31.69
C GLU A 82 -5.56 -15.04 -31.80
N HIS A 83 -6.58 -14.60 -32.55
CA HIS A 83 -6.88 -13.17 -32.71
C HIS A 83 -7.45 -12.50 -31.45
N LEU A 84 -7.97 -13.27 -30.48
CA LEU A 84 -8.52 -12.80 -29.20
C LEU A 84 -7.62 -13.11 -28.00
N GLU A 85 -6.45 -13.73 -28.22
CA GLU A 85 -5.54 -14.17 -27.14
C GLU A 85 -5.13 -13.00 -26.23
N LYS A 86 -4.83 -11.83 -26.81
CA LYS A 86 -4.50 -10.62 -26.05
C LYS A 86 -5.64 -10.17 -25.13
N ALA A 87 -6.88 -10.24 -25.61
CA ALA A 87 -8.05 -9.89 -24.80
C ALA A 87 -8.27 -10.91 -23.68
N ALA A 88 -8.06 -12.20 -23.97
CA ALA A 88 -8.13 -13.27 -22.99
C ALA A 88 -7.12 -13.09 -21.85
N GLU A 89 -5.85 -12.80 -22.18
CA GLU A 89 -4.80 -12.51 -21.20
C GLU A 89 -5.17 -11.32 -20.30
N LYS A 90 -5.68 -10.23 -20.90
CA LYS A 90 -6.13 -9.06 -20.17
C LYS A 90 -7.30 -9.38 -19.24
N LEU A 91 -8.30 -10.13 -19.72
CA LEU A 91 -9.49 -10.50 -18.95
C LEU A 91 -9.17 -11.40 -17.76
N ILE A 92 -8.21 -12.32 -17.89
CA ILE A 92 -7.75 -13.17 -16.76
C ILE A 92 -7.31 -12.29 -15.57
N ASP A 93 -6.64 -11.18 -15.84
CA ASP A 93 -6.13 -10.27 -14.82
C ASP A 93 -7.12 -9.18 -14.36
N SER A 94 -8.21 -9.01 -15.09
CA SER A 94 -9.21 -7.95 -14.90
C SER A 94 -10.57 -8.44 -14.40
N MET A 95 -10.87 -9.74 -14.50
CA MET A 95 -12.14 -10.31 -14.02
C MET A 95 -12.11 -10.56 -12.51
N PHE A 96 -13.14 -10.07 -11.82
CA PHE A 96 -13.48 -10.44 -10.45
C PHE A 96 -14.91 -10.97 -10.42
N VAL A 97 -15.05 -12.30 -10.38
CA VAL A 97 -16.35 -12.98 -10.44
C VAL A 97 -17.08 -12.60 -11.74
N ASP A 98 -18.11 -11.77 -11.67
CA ASP A 98 -18.93 -11.26 -12.77
C ASP A 98 -18.47 -9.88 -13.27
N ASN A 99 -17.69 -9.15 -12.48
CA ASN A 99 -17.25 -7.80 -12.80
C ASN A 99 -15.91 -7.80 -13.54
N CYS A 100 -15.84 -7.11 -14.68
CA CYS A 100 -14.61 -6.78 -15.37
C CYS A 100 -14.12 -5.40 -14.92
N VAL A 101 -12.88 -5.32 -14.44
CA VAL A 101 -12.27 -4.07 -13.98
C VAL A 101 -10.86 -3.96 -14.58
N ALA A 102 -10.69 -3.04 -15.51
CA ALA A 102 -9.48 -2.90 -16.32
C ALA A 102 -9.05 -1.44 -16.48
N SER A 103 -7.81 -1.25 -16.93
CA SER A 103 -7.35 0.06 -17.38
C SER A 103 -6.49 -0.07 -18.64
N VAL A 104 -6.54 0.97 -19.47
CA VAL A 104 -5.86 1.08 -20.77
C VAL A 104 -5.21 2.45 -20.93
N ASP A 105 -4.30 2.60 -21.89
CA ASP A 105 -3.53 3.84 -22.07
C ASP A 105 -3.96 4.70 -23.26
N SER A 106 -4.83 4.20 -24.14
CA SER A 106 -5.36 4.94 -25.30
C SER A 106 -6.82 4.57 -25.59
N SER A 107 -7.51 5.44 -26.34
CA SER A 107 -8.88 5.20 -26.80
C SER A 107 -8.94 4.02 -27.80
N GLU A 108 -7.92 3.84 -28.62
CA GLU A 108 -7.79 2.67 -29.52
C GLU A 108 -7.70 1.34 -28.73
N GLU A 109 -6.94 1.31 -27.64
CA GLU A 109 -6.87 0.16 -26.74
C GLU A 109 -8.21 -0.10 -26.04
N LEU A 110 -8.97 0.96 -25.71
CA LEU A 110 -10.31 0.86 -25.14
C LEU A 110 -11.28 0.17 -26.12
N GLU A 111 -11.35 0.64 -27.36
CA GLU A 111 -12.25 0.10 -28.39
C GLU A 111 -11.92 -1.37 -28.71
N SER A 112 -10.63 -1.69 -28.87
CA SER A 112 -10.18 -3.07 -29.06
C SER A 112 -10.56 -3.94 -27.87
N LEU A 113 -10.31 -3.47 -26.64
CA LEU A 113 -10.67 -4.22 -25.43
C LEU A 113 -12.18 -4.48 -25.37
N GLN A 114 -13.01 -3.49 -25.65
CA GLN A 114 -14.47 -3.63 -25.62
C GLN A 114 -14.96 -4.64 -26.66
N ARG A 115 -14.54 -4.48 -27.92
CA ARG A 115 -14.94 -5.33 -29.04
C ARG A 115 -14.48 -6.77 -28.82
N ASP A 116 -13.18 -6.96 -28.60
CA ASP A 116 -12.57 -8.29 -28.52
C ASP A 116 -13.01 -9.05 -27.25
N SER A 117 -13.21 -8.34 -26.12
CA SER A 117 -13.72 -8.98 -24.88
C SER A 117 -15.19 -9.38 -25.01
N THR A 118 -16.01 -8.55 -25.66
CA THR A 118 -17.43 -8.85 -25.87
C THR A 118 -17.58 -10.04 -26.82
N GLU A 119 -16.79 -10.08 -27.90
CA GLU A 119 -16.75 -11.20 -28.83
C GLU A 119 -16.29 -12.49 -28.13
N LEU A 120 -15.18 -12.44 -27.38
CA LEU A 120 -14.66 -13.60 -26.67
C LEU A 120 -15.70 -14.18 -25.71
N LEU A 121 -16.32 -13.36 -24.87
CA LEU A 121 -17.32 -13.85 -23.91
C LEU A 121 -18.61 -14.33 -24.58
N ALA A 122 -19.00 -13.73 -25.70
CA ALA A 122 -20.16 -14.16 -26.48
C ALA A 122 -19.99 -15.59 -27.02
N LEU A 123 -18.78 -16.01 -27.38
CA LEU A 123 -18.48 -17.41 -27.75
C LEU A 123 -18.82 -18.40 -26.62
N GLY A 124 -18.64 -17.97 -25.37
CA GLY A 124 -19.00 -18.72 -24.17
C GLY A 124 -20.46 -18.54 -23.73
N LYS A 125 -21.28 -17.84 -24.51
CA LYS A 125 -22.65 -17.40 -24.18
C LYS A 125 -22.73 -16.50 -22.93
N PHE A 126 -21.64 -15.83 -22.61
CA PHE A 126 -21.61 -14.79 -21.59
C PHE A 126 -21.83 -13.43 -22.24
N ASP A 127 -22.82 -12.69 -21.75
CA ASP A 127 -23.17 -11.35 -22.22
C ASP A 127 -22.41 -10.32 -21.38
N LEU A 128 -21.29 -9.81 -21.90
CA LEU A 128 -20.52 -8.74 -21.29
C LEU A 128 -21.11 -7.39 -21.72
N HIS A 129 -21.58 -6.62 -20.75
CA HIS A 129 -22.38 -5.42 -21.00
C HIS A 129 -22.11 -4.32 -19.97
N GLY A 130 -22.81 -3.19 -20.11
CA GLY A 130 -22.76 -2.11 -19.14
C GLY A 130 -21.40 -1.43 -19.06
N TRP A 131 -20.71 -1.33 -20.20
CA TRP A 131 -19.39 -0.70 -20.30
C TRP A 131 -19.42 0.75 -19.79
N ARG A 132 -18.48 1.07 -18.92
CA ARG A 132 -18.23 2.42 -18.39
C ARG A 132 -16.74 2.72 -18.46
N HIS A 133 -16.37 3.90 -18.94
CA HIS A 133 -14.98 4.32 -19.00
C HIS A 133 -14.81 5.82 -18.70
N SER A 134 -13.62 6.18 -18.24
CA SER A 134 -13.27 7.58 -17.92
C SER A 134 -12.75 8.38 -19.11
N ASP A 135 -12.79 7.84 -20.32
CA ASP A 135 -12.36 8.58 -21.52
C ASP A 135 -13.39 9.66 -21.88
N ILE A 136 -13.01 10.93 -21.70
CA ILE A 136 -13.87 12.09 -21.91
C ILE A 136 -14.06 12.39 -23.41
N GLU A 137 -13.09 12.02 -24.26
CA GLU A 137 -13.13 12.31 -25.69
C GLU A 137 -14.15 11.43 -26.43
N SER A 138 -14.34 10.19 -25.98
CA SER A 138 -15.31 9.23 -26.53
C SER A 138 -16.79 9.54 -26.23
N ASN A 139 -17.09 10.51 -25.36
CA ASN A 139 -18.48 10.88 -24.99
C ASN A 139 -19.24 11.62 -26.10
N PHE A 140 -18.68 11.78 -27.31
CA PHE A 140 -19.36 12.42 -28.43
C PHE A 140 -20.22 11.48 -29.29
N ASP A 141 -20.09 10.15 -29.19
CA ASP A 141 -20.71 9.25 -30.19
C ASP A 141 -21.35 7.96 -29.63
N PHE A 142 -22.13 8.04 -28.56
CA PHE A 142 -23.13 7.00 -28.26
C PHE A 142 -24.55 7.59 -28.24
N GLN A 143 -25.05 7.89 -29.44
CA GLN A 143 -26.50 7.83 -29.68
C GLN A 143 -26.93 6.37 -29.58
N ASP A 144 -27.29 5.94 -28.38
CA ASP A 144 -28.35 4.95 -28.26
C ASP A 144 -29.39 5.39 -27.24
N ASN A 145 -30.64 5.32 -27.69
CA ASN A 145 -31.79 5.91 -27.06
C ASN A 145 -32.08 5.28 -25.69
N GLN A 146 -31.79 6.02 -24.61
CA GLN A 146 -32.71 6.18 -23.47
C GLN A 146 -32.19 7.23 -22.48
N GLN A 147 -33.01 8.26 -22.27
CA GLN A 147 -32.87 9.25 -21.20
C GLN A 147 -32.72 8.59 -19.83
N LYS A 148 -31.51 8.62 -19.29
CA LYS A 148 -31.18 8.79 -17.87
C LYS A 148 -29.75 9.31 -17.87
N SER A 149 -29.49 10.47 -17.26
CA SER A 149 -28.12 10.90 -17.01
C SER A 149 -27.46 9.77 -16.23
N ASP A 150 -26.53 9.07 -16.86
CA ASP A 150 -25.88 7.96 -16.20
C ASP A 150 -25.21 8.44 -14.90
N PRO A 151 -25.30 7.63 -13.82
CA PRO A 151 -24.75 8.05 -12.55
C PRO A 151 -23.26 8.33 -12.69
N GLU A 152 -22.85 9.55 -12.31
CA GLU A 152 -21.46 9.98 -12.36
C GLU A 152 -20.56 9.14 -11.45
N GLU A 153 -21.15 8.55 -10.41
CA GLU A 153 -20.51 7.68 -9.43
C GLU A 153 -21.02 6.25 -9.54
N ILE A 154 -20.09 5.30 -9.67
CA ILE A 154 -20.38 3.87 -9.74
C ILE A 154 -19.57 3.10 -8.71
N LEU A 155 -20.08 1.96 -8.26
CA LEU A 155 -19.37 1.10 -7.30
C LEU A 155 -18.44 0.13 -8.04
N VAL A 156 -17.13 0.31 -7.89
CA VAL A 156 -16.11 -0.61 -8.40
C VAL A 156 -15.56 -1.41 -7.23
N LEU A 157 -15.93 -2.70 -7.16
CA LEU A 157 -15.52 -3.61 -6.07
C LEU A 157 -15.76 -3.02 -4.67
N ARG A 158 -16.88 -2.31 -4.50
CA ARG A 158 -17.32 -1.59 -3.27
C ARG A 158 -16.60 -0.27 -2.96
N LEU A 159 -15.73 0.22 -3.82
CA LEU A 159 -15.26 1.61 -3.79
C LEU A 159 -16.13 2.45 -4.72
N ILE A 160 -16.43 3.69 -4.33
CA ILE A 160 -17.15 4.62 -5.20
C ILE A 160 -16.12 5.19 -6.17
N TRP A 161 -16.38 5.09 -7.47
CA TRP A 161 -15.55 5.63 -8.55
C TRP A 161 -16.35 6.68 -9.32
N ASN A 162 -15.89 7.92 -9.33
CA ASN A 162 -16.43 8.98 -10.18
C ASN A 162 -15.80 8.91 -11.58
N VAL A 163 -16.62 8.61 -12.59
CA VAL A 163 -16.15 8.35 -13.96
C VAL A 163 -15.67 9.64 -14.64
N LYS A 164 -16.29 10.78 -14.35
CA LYS A 164 -15.94 12.09 -14.94
C LYS A 164 -14.73 12.73 -14.26
N GLU A 165 -14.66 12.65 -12.93
CA GLU A 165 -13.56 13.19 -12.13
C GLU A 165 -12.49 12.12 -11.83
N ASP A 166 -11.95 11.46 -12.86
CA ASP A 166 -11.04 10.30 -12.71
C ASP A 166 -9.77 10.62 -11.87
N ALA A 167 -9.32 11.87 -11.89
CA ALA A 167 -8.20 12.38 -11.09
C ALA A 167 -8.49 12.45 -9.58
N ARG A 168 -9.76 12.32 -9.17
CA ARG A 168 -10.24 12.42 -7.78
C ARG A 168 -11.38 11.43 -7.52
N ALA A 169 -11.22 10.23 -8.07
CA ALA A 169 -12.36 9.38 -8.35
C ALA A 169 -12.80 8.48 -7.19
N PHE A 170 -11.89 8.07 -6.31
CA PHE A 170 -12.24 7.17 -5.22
C PHE A 170 -12.65 7.92 -3.97
N SER A 171 -13.87 7.62 -3.49
CA SER A 171 -14.35 8.01 -2.18
C SER A 171 -14.72 6.78 -1.34
N ILE A 172 -14.65 6.93 -0.03
CA ILE A 172 -14.93 5.85 0.91
C ILE A 172 -16.29 6.10 1.53
N SER A 173 -17.23 5.20 1.26
CA SER A 173 -18.57 5.31 1.82
C SER A 173 -18.54 5.04 3.32
N TYR A 174 -18.82 6.08 4.12
CA TYR A 174 -19.10 5.92 5.55
C TYR A 174 -20.51 6.43 5.84
N ARG A 175 -21.39 5.52 6.29
CA ARG A 175 -22.67 5.93 6.86
C ARG A 175 -22.48 6.19 8.35
N GLY A 176 -22.40 7.46 8.70
CA GLY A 176 -22.49 7.91 10.08
C GLY A 176 -23.69 7.27 10.75
N THR A 177 -23.49 6.78 11.96
CA THR A 177 -24.61 6.28 12.76
C THR A 177 -24.57 7.06 14.06
N GLU A 178 -25.65 7.78 14.35
CA GLU A 178 -25.86 8.41 15.64
C GLU A 178 -26.20 7.30 16.63
N TRP A 179 -25.36 7.11 17.64
CA TRP A 179 -25.63 6.21 18.74
C TRP A 179 -25.85 7.06 19.97
N LYS A 180 -26.96 6.82 20.68
CA LYS A 180 -27.22 7.36 22.02
C LYS A 180 -26.75 6.41 23.13
N GLU A 181 -26.15 5.29 22.76
CA GLU A 181 -25.76 4.19 23.66
C GLU A 181 -24.29 4.24 24.06
N GLU A 182 -23.93 3.48 25.09
CA GLU A 182 -22.58 3.43 25.67
C GLU A 182 -21.54 2.83 24.71
N VAL A 183 -20.31 3.33 24.78
CA VAL A 183 -19.20 2.84 23.95
C VAL A 183 -18.67 1.50 24.50
N THR A 184 -18.83 0.43 23.71
CA THR A 184 -18.34 -0.92 24.03
C THR A 184 -17.24 -1.38 23.06
N LYS A 185 -16.46 -2.39 23.46
CA LYS A 185 -15.42 -2.99 22.62
C LYS A 185 -15.98 -3.54 21.30
N ARG A 186 -17.15 -4.19 21.34
CA ARG A 186 -17.85 -4.69 20.13
C ARG A 186 -18.18 -3.54 19.17
N ARG A 187 -18.62 -2.40 19.72
CA ARG A 187 -18.99 -1.22 18.94
C ARG A 187 -17.79 -0.62 18.21
N ILE A 188 -16.67 -0.45 18.91
CA ILE A 188 -15.41 0.06 18.32
C ILE A 188 -15.02 -0.82 17.12
N LEU A 189 -15.01 -2.14 17.31
CA LEU A 189 -14.66 -3.09 16.25
C LEU A 189 -15.65 -3.03 15.07
N SER A 190 -16.96 -3.04 15.36
CA SER A 190 -17.99 -2.99 14.31
C SER A 190 -17.86 -1.73 13.44
N LEU A 191 -17.61 -0.56 14.04
CA LEU A 191 -17.42 0.68 13.29
C LEU A 191 -16.12 0.68 12.50
N ALA A 192 -15.02 0.18 13.08
CA ALA A 192 -13.75 0.05 12.37
C ALA A 192 -13.86 -0.83 11.12
N HIS A 193 -14.62 -1.94 11.20
CA HIS A 193 -14.81 -2.87 10.08
C HIS A 193 -15.82 -2.39 9.02
N ARG A 194 -16.60 -1.34 9.28
CA ARG A 194 -17.46 -0.71 8.25
C ARG A 194 -16.66 0.09 7.23
N ILE A 195 -15.44 0.52 7.57
CA ILE A 195 -14.54 1.19 6.65
C ILE A 195 -13.96 0.14 5.70
N PHE A 196 -14.52 0.05 4.50
CA PHE A 196 -14.03 -0.85 3.47
C PHE A 196 -12.93 -0.18 2.67
N ASP A 197 -11.69 -0.58 2.93
CA ASP A 197 -10.51 -0.07 2.25
C ASP A 197 -9.53 -1.22 1.93
N PRO A 198 -9.71 -1.89 0.78
CA PRO A 198 -8.90 -3.05 0.42
C PRO A 198 -7.46 -2.70 0.04
N ILE A 199 -7.18 -1.43 -0.34
CA ILE A 199 -5.83 -0.99 -0.73
C ILE A 199 -5.06 -0.43 0.47
N GLY A 200 -5.76 0.17 1.43
CA GLY A 200 -5.16 0.70 2.67
C GLY A 200 -4.88 2.20 2.66
N PHE A 201 -5.59 2.99 1.85
CA PHE A 201 -5.48 4.45 1.86
C PHE A 201 -5.78 5.09 3.23
N THR A 202 -6.71 4.52 3.97
CA THR A 202 -7.19 4.94 5.30
C THR A 202 -6.53 4.16 6.43
N CYS A 203 -5.42 3.47 6.14
CA CYS A 203 -4.66 2.74 7.15
C CYS A 203 -4.37 3.58 8.42
N PRO A 204 -3.95 4.86 8.33
CA PRO A 204 -3.76 5.69 9.53
C PRO A 204 -5.03 5.88 10.36
N LEU A 205 -6.19 5.99 9.72
CA LEU A 205 -7.49 6.15 10.38
C LEU A 205 -7.96 4.84 11.00
N THR A 206 -7.88 3.72 10.27
CA THR A 206 -8.30 2.39 10.75
C THR A 206 -7.35 1.79 11.79
N LEU A 207 -6.14 2.35 11.95
CA LEU A 207 -5.22 1.98 13.00
C LEU A 207 -5.71 2.38 14.39
N ILE A 208 -6.25 3.60 14.54
CA ILE A 208 -6.66 4.14 15.84
C ILE A 208 -7.62 3.19 16.57
N PRO A 209 -8.72 2.69 15.97
CA PRO A 209 -9.59 1.74 16.66
C PRO A 209 -8.89 0.42 16.96
N LYS A 210 -7.91 -0.04 16.17
CA LYS A 210 -7.12 -1.24 16.49
C LYS A 210 -6.27 -1.05 17.76
N LEU A 211 -5.69 0.14 17.94
CA LEU A 211 -4.96 0.50 19.16
C LEU A 211 -5.91 0.60 20.35
N LEU A 212 -7.10 1.18 20.18
CA LEU A 212 -8.11 1.23 21.26
C LEU A 212 -8.59 -0.16 21.66
N ILE A 213 -8.82 -1.04 20.69
CA ILE A 213 -9.12 -2.45 20.96
C ILE A 213 -7.97 -3.08 21.74
N GLN A 214 -6.71 -2.87 21.34
CA GLN A 214 -5.53 -3.35 22.08
C GLN A 214 -5.49 -2.82 23.53
N GLU A 215 -5.80 -1.55 23.77
CA GLU A 215 -5.94 -1.00 25.11
C GLU A 215 -7.05 -1.71 25.90
N CYS A 216 -8.21 -1.96 25.29
CA CYS A 216 -9.32 -2.70 25.91
C CYS A 216 -8.92 -4.13 26.31
N TRP A 217 -8.07 -4.80 25.52
CA TRP A 217 -7.55 -6.13 25.87
C TRP A 217 -6.62 -6.08 27.09
N LYS A 218 -5.78 -5.04 27.22
CA LYS A 218 -4.84 -4.90 28.36
C LYS A 218 -5.54 -4.69 29.69
N ILE A 219 -6.74 -4.09 29.67
CA ILE A 219 -7.58 -3.89 30.86
C ILE A 219 -8.62 -5.01 31.04
N GLU A 220 -8.53 -6.08 30.25
CA GLU A 220 -9.44 -7.24 30.29
C GLU A 220 -10.94 -6.87 30.17
N ALA A 221 -11.26 -5.81 29.42
CA ALA A 221 -12.64 -5.38 29.23
C ALA A 221 -13.47 -6.40 28.43
N SER A 222 -14.70 -6.63 28.89
CA SER A 222 -15.67 -7.48 28.19
C SER A 222 -16.16 -6.84 26.88
N TRP A 223 -16.73 -7.65 25.99
CA TRP A 223 -17.19 -7.19 24.67
C TRP A 223 -18.29 -6.12 24.74
N ASP A 224 -19.17 -6.26 25.73
CA ASP A 224 -20.41 -5.51 25.85
C ASP A 224 -20.46 -4.64 27.13
N SER A 225 -19.36 -4.55 27.87
CA SER A 225 -19.25 -3.67 29.04
C SER A 225 -18.89 -2.24 28.65
N LYS A 226 -19.36 -1.26 29.44
CA LYS A 226 -18.95 0.14 29.35
C LYS A 226 -17.44 0.29 29.50
N LEU A 227 -16.83 1.06 28.60
CA LEU A 227 -15.39 1.34 28.62
C LEU A 227 -15.05 2.53 29.53
N GLN A 228 -13.78 2.60 29.95
CA GLN A 228 -13.28 3.72 30.74
C GLN A 228 -13.37 5.04 29.95
N ILE A 229 -13.59 6.14 30.68
CA ILE A 229 -13.81 7.48 30.11
C ILE A 229 -12.72 7.92 29.13
N ASP A 230 -11.47 7.49 29.36
CA ASP A 230 -10.32 7.84 28.52
C ASP A 230 -10.38 7.15 27.15
N ILE A 231 -10.78 5.88 27.10
CA ILE A 231 -10.94 5.11 25.86
C ILE A 231 -12.14 5.66 25.08
N GLU A 232 -13.24 5.92 25.78
CA GLU A 232 -14.44 6.53 25.21
C GLU A 232 -14.13 7.89 24.56
N ARG A 233 -13.39 8.77 25.25
CA ARG A 233 -12.99 10.07 24.71
C ARG A 233 -12.11 9.94 23.46
N LYS A 234 -11.13 9.01 23.47
CA LYS A 234 -10.29 8.76 22.29
C LYS A 234 -11.13 8.23 21.11
N PHE A 235 -12.09 7.36 21.39
CA PHE A 235 -12.99 6.80 20.39
C PHE A 235 -13.92 7.87 19.78
N GLU A 236 -14.56 8.70 20.59
CA GLU A 236 -15.43 9.78 20.12
C GLU A 236 -14.64 10.80 19.29
N ARG A 237 -13.40 11.13 19.70
CA ARG A 237 -12.51 11.97 18.88
C ARG A 237 -12.27 11.36 17.50
N TRP A 238 -11.93 10.08 17.44
CA TRP A 238 -11.73 9.38 16.17
C TRP A 238 -13.01 9.35 15.32
N LYS A 239 -14.15 9.06 15.93
CA LYS A 239 -15.46 9.02 15.27
C LYS A 239 -15.84 10.36 14.65
N ASN A 240 -15.58 11.47 15.34
CA ASN A 240 -15.83 12.81 14.79
C ASN A 240 -14.93 13.11 13.59
N GLN A 241 -13.68 12.63 13.59
CA GLN A 241 -12.77 12.75 12.45
C GLN A 241 -13.18 11.87 11.25
N LEU A 242 -13.97 10.82 11.46
CA LEU A 242 -14.44 9.98 10.35
C LEU A 242 -15.39 10.72 9.40
N ILE A 243 -16.02 11.80 9.82
CA ILE A 243 -16.91 12.57 8.94
C ILE A 243 -16.09 13.14 7.77
N GLU A 244 -14.86 13.58 8.04
CA GLU A 244 -13.92 14.12 7.04
C GLU A 244 -13.47 13.08 6.01
N ILE A 245 -13.68 11.78 6.26
CA ILE A 245 -13.32 10.72 5.31
C ILE A 245 -14.15 10.76 4.03
N GLN A 246 -15.36 11.35 4.10
CA GLN A 246 -16.25 11.47 2.96
C GLN A 246 -15.70 12.47 1.92
N ASP A 247 -14.92 13.45 2.39
CA ASP A 247 -14.27 14.45 1.54
C ASP A 247 -12.93 13.96 0.96
N LEU A 248 -12.43 12.81 1.43
CA LEU A 248 -11.18 12.23 0.95
C LEU A 248 -11.38 11.68 -0.46
N LYS A 249 -11.00 12.48 -1.47
CA LYS A 249 -10.94 12.06 -2.86
C LYS A 249 -9.55 11.57 -3.23
N ILE A 250 -9.45 10.32 -3.68
CA ILE A 250 -8.19 9.68 -4.08
C ILE A 250 -8.16 9.51 -5.59
N ALA A 251 -7.05 9.88 -6.22
CA ALA A 251 -6.85 9.66 -7.64
C ALA A 251 -6.91 8.17 -7.98
N ARG A 252 -7.69 7.82 -9.01
CA ARG A 252 -7.68 6.45 -9.53
C ARG A 252 -6.27 6.15 -10.04
N ARG A 253 -5.80 6.88 -11.06
CA ARG A 253 -4.47 6.66 -11.64
C ARG A 253 -3.36 6.85 -10.60
N LEU A 254 -2.43 5.89 -10.53
CA LEU A 254 -1.35 5.87 -9.54
C LEU A 254 -0.29 6.95 -9.80
N SER A 255 -0.03 7.25 -11.07
CA SER A 255 0.94 8.26 -11.49
C SER A 255 0.55 8.84 -12.84
N GLU A 256 0.88 10.10 -13.07
CA GLU A 256 0.75 10.74 -14.38
C GLU A 256 1.80 10.23 -15.39
N LEU A 257 2.86 9.57 -14.90
CA LEU A 257 3.93 9.02 -15.72
C LEU A 257 3.45 7.84 -16.57
N ASP A 258 4.00 7.73 -17.77
CA ASP A 258 3.83 6.54 -18.61
C ASP A 258 4.81 5.46 -18.17
N PHE A 259 4.29 4.27 -17.86
CA PHE A 259 5.07 3.17 -17.31
C PHE A 259 5.66 2.25 -18.38
N LYS A 260 5.29 2.42 -19.66
CA LYS A 260 5.70 1.51 -20.75
C LYS A 260 7.22 1.51 -21.02
N ASP A 261 7.91 2.63 -20.74
CA ASP A 261 9.33 2.81 -21.10
C ASP A 261 10.27 3.14 -19.92
N MET A 262 9.83 2.92 -18.67
CA MET A 262 10.60 3.29 -17.49
C MET A 262 11.08 2.08 -16.68
N ASN A 263 12.36 2.07 -16.33
CA ASN A 263 12.90 1.18 -15.29
C ASN A 263 12.39 1.62 -13.91
N LEU A 264 11.26 1.07 -13.48
CA LEU A 264 10.64 1.38 -12.20
C LEU A 264 11.28 0.56 -11.07
N SER A 265 11.52 1.20 -9.93
CA SER A 265 11.88 0.49 -8.70
C SER A 265 10.91 0.86 -7.58
N LEU A 266 10.31 -0.14 -6.96
CA LEU A 266 9.43 0.05 -5.80
C LEU A 266 10.27 0.15 -4.54
N GLN A 267 10.27 1.32 -3.89
CA GLN A 267 10.95 1.54 -2.63
C GLN A 267 9.92 1.54 -1.50
N VAL A 268 9.96 0.51 -0.65
CA VAL A 268 9.06 0.38 0.51
C VAL A 268 9.76 0.90 1.75
N PHE A 269 9.16 1.89 2.41
CA PHE A 269 9.65 2.43 3.67
C PHE A 269 8.83 1.87 4.83
N CYS A 270 9.51 1.35 5.85
CA CYS A 270 8.87 0.87 7.07
C CYS A 270 9.53 1.56 8.27
N ASP A 271 8.71 1.98 9.23
CA ASP A 271 9.15 2.49 10.53
C ASP A 271 8.76 1.49 11.63
N ALA A 272 9.66 1.27 12.58
CA ALA A 272 9.44 0.41 13.73
C ALA A 272 8.89 1.24 14.89
N SER A 273 7.65 1.72 14.77
CA SER A 273 7.00 2.39 15.89
C SER A 273 6.64 1.36 16.98
N LYS A 274 6.91 1.68 18.25
CA LYS A 274 6.63 0.80 19.41
C LYS A 274 5.15 0.42 19.55
N SER A 275 4.26 1.24 19.01
CA SER A 275 2.81 1.09 19.13
C SER A 275 2.16 0.41 17.92
N SER A 276 2.76 0.49 16.73
CA SER A 276 2.30 -0.22 15.52
C SER A 276 3.28 -0.06 14.35
N TYR A 277 3.28 -0.98 13.39
CA TYR A 277 3.94 -0.78 12.09
C TYR A 277 3.14 0.18 11.22
N THR A 278 3.04 1.45 11.61
CA THR A 278 2.47 2.49 10.75
C THR A 278 3.22 3.80 10.90
N ARG A 279 3.28 4.48 9.75
CA ARG A 279 4.03 5.69 9.46
C ARG A 279 3.45 6.85 10.27
N ARG A 280 4.11 7.23 11.37
CA ARG A 280 3.94 8.57 11.95
C ARG A 280 4.53 9.55 10.94
N ASP A 281 3.68 10.45 10.47
CA ASP A 281 3.93 11.46 9.44
C ASP A 281 4.30 10.88 8.07
N ILE A 282 3.37 11.00 7.11
CA ILE A 282 3.70 10.88 5.69
C ILE A 282 4.51 12.14 5.32
N ARG A 283 5.77 12.19 5.74
CA ARG A 283 6.76 13.00 5.05
C ARG A 283 7.10 12.24 3.77
N LEU A 284 6.77 12.85 2.63
CA LEU A 284 7.27 12.41 1.34
C LEU A 284 8.77 12.72 1.32
N HIS A 285 9.58 11.73 1.69
CA HIS A 285 11.04 11.88 1.61
C HIS A 285 11.43 12.02 0.14
N ILE A 286 12.12 13.10 -0.19
CA ILE A 286 12.65 13.30 -1.55
C ILE A 286 13.76 12.27 -1.76
N ILE A 287 13.61 11.40 -2.76
CA ILE A 287 14.62 10.39 -3.09
C ILE A 287 15.75 11.08 -3.86
N LEU A 288 16.98 10.96 -3.35
CA LEU A 288 18.15 11.57 -3.94
C LEU A 288 19.15 10.51 -4.43
N PRO A 289 19.59 10.56 -5.69
CA PRO A 289 20.61 9.65 -6.22
C PRO A 289 21.99 9.95 -5.62
N SER A 290 22.68 8.92 -5.10
CA SER A 290 23.98 9.07 -4.40
C SER A 290 25.08 9.80 -5.18
N ASN A 291 25.07 9.66 -6.51
CA ASN A 291 26.20 10.04 -7.34
C ASN A 291 26.19 11.51 -7.77
N TYR A 292 25.16 12.28 -7.44
CA TYR A 292 25.03 13.65 -7.92
C TYR A 292 25.79 14.67 -7.03
N PRO A 293 26.44 15.68 -7.62
CA PRO A 293 27.18 16.70 -6.87
C PRO A 293 26.35 17.43 -5.81
N VAL A 294 25.07 17.71 -6.12
CA VAL A 294 24.14 18.39 -5.20
C VAL A 294 23.94 17.59 -3.90
N VAL A 295 23.93 16.26 -3.98
CA VAL A 295 23.75 15.38 -2.81
C VAL A 295 25.00 15.41 -1.94
N LYS A 296 26.19 15.43 -2.55
CA LYS A 296 27.46 15.57 -1.82
C LYS A 296 27.55 16.94 -1.13
N ALA A 297 27.12 18.00 -1.83
CA ALA A 297 27.04 19.36 -1.28
C ALA A 297 26.05 19.45 -0.10
N LEU A 298 24.89 18.79 -0.20
CA LEU A 298 23.91 18.72 0.88
C LEU A 298 24.48 17.99 2.11
N ILE A 299 25.15 16.86 1.91
CA ILE A 299 25.76 16.09 3.01
C ILE A 299 26.85 16.92 3.70
N ILE A 300 27.75 17.57 2.95
CA ILE A 300 28.82 18.38 3.55
C ILE A 300 28.26 19.61 4.25
N TYR A 301 27.23 20.26 3.69
CA TYR A 301 26.54 21.37 4.32
C TYR A 301 25.95 20.96 5.68
N LYS A 302 25.20 19.84 5.73
CA LYS A 302 24.65 19.32 6.99
C LYS A 302 25.72 18.86 7.97
N HIS A 303 26.81 18.29 7.47
CA HIS A 303 27.95 17.89 8.30
C HIS A 303 28.60 19.09 9.00
N LEU A 304 28.78 20.21 8.29
CA LEU A 304 29.31 21.46 8.86
C LEU A 304 28.30 22.15 9.78
N GLN A 305 27.02 22.22 9.37
CA GLN A 305 25.95 22.84 10.16
C GLN A 305 25.78 22.16 11.54
N LEU A 306 25.94 20.84 11.61
CA LEU A 306 25.82 20.06 12.83
C LEU A 306 27.15 19.89 13.59
N GLY A 307 28.15 20.72 13.30
CA GLY A 307 29.43 20.71 14.04
C GLY A 307 30.26 19.44 13.82
N HIS A 308 30.46 19.04 12.57
CA HIS A 308 31.19 17.83 12.18
C HIS A 308 30.54 16.51 12.63
N ALA A 309 29.21 16.47 12.65
CA ALA A 309 28.44 15.29 13.01
C ALA A 309 28.91 14.01 12.27
N GLY A 310 28.98 12.91 13.01
CA GLY A 310 29.35 11.60 12.47
C GLY A 310 28.28 11.00 11.55
N VAL A 311 28.63 9.88 10.89
CA VAL A 311 27.79 9.21 9.89
C VAL A 311 26.39 8.88 10.40
N GLN A 312 26.25 8.43 11.65
CA GLN A 312 24.95 8.02 12.22
C GLN A 312 24.00 9.20 12.41
N MET A 313 24.50 10.29 12.99
CA MET A 313 23.70 11.49 13.23
C MET A 313 23.27 12.12 11.90
N LEU A 314 24.20 12.23 10.93
CA LEU A 314 23.87 12.72 9.60
C LEU A 314 22.85 11.84 8.87
N MET A 315 22.96 10.52 8.99
CA MET A 315 21.96 9.60 8.44
C MET A 315 20.57 9.84 9.04
N TYR A 316 20.47 10.07 10.35
CA TYR A 316 19.19 10.35 11.01
C TYR A 316 18.61 11.69 10.54
N THR A 317 19.38 12.77 10.62
CA THR A 317 18.91 14.12 10.25
C THR A 317 18.57 14.22 8.77
N LEU A 318 19.36 13.61 7.88
CA LEU A 318 19.05 13.61 6.44
C LEU A 318 17.78 12.82 6.15
N ARG A 319 17.52 11.72 6.88
CA ARG A 319 16.31 10.90 6.74
C ARG A 319 15.04 11.60 7.16
N GLU A 320 15.08 12.72 7.86
CA GLU A 320 13.87 13.50 8.19
C GLU A 320 13.28 14.23 6.98
N SER A 321 14.06 14.38 5.89
CA SER A 321 13.66 15.16 4.70
C SER A 321 14.04 14.49 3.38
N TYR A 322 15.10 13.68 3.35
CA TYR A 322 15.68 13.11 2.14
C TYR A 322 16.01 11.63 2.32
N TRP A 323 15.78 10.84 1.27
CA TRP A 323 16.28 9.46 1.20
C TRP A 323 17.38 9.34 0.15
N ILE A 324 18.63 9.39 0.60
CA ILE A 324 19.80 9.24 -0.27
C ILE A 324 20.04 7.76 -0.54
N LEU A 325 19.98 7.35 -1.81
CA LEU A 325 20.33 5.98 -2.22
C LEU A 325 21.75 5.65 -1.75
N LYS A 326 22.00 4.44 -1.24
CA LYS A 326 23.31 4.07 -0.66
C LYS A 326 23.83 5.09 0.39
N GLY A 327 22.94 5.82 1.06
CA GLY A 327 23.26 7.02 1.85
C GLY A 327 24.40 6.86 2.86
N ARG A 328 24.47 5.72 3.56
CA ARG A 328 25.55 5.46 4.52
C ARG A 328 26.94 5.44 3.86
N LYS A 329 27.03 4.82 2.68
CA LYS A 329 28.28 4.76 1.90
C LYS A 329 28.64 6.16 1.41
N THR A 330 27.69 6.85 0.79
CA THR A 330 27.85 8.21 0.26
C THR A 330 28.28 9.21 1.35
N ILE A 331 27.64 9.17 2.52
CA ILE A 331 27.97 10.04 3.65
C ILE A 331 29.39 9.75 4.15
N LYS A 332 29.77 8.47 4.27
CA LYS A 332 31.13 8.10 4.68
C LYS A 332 32.18 8.58 3.68
N GLU A 333 31.89 8.51 2.39
CA GLU A 333 32.77 9.02 1.32
C GLU A 333 32.91 10.54 1.37
N VAL A 334 31.81 11.28 1.60
CA VAL A 334 31.82 12.74 1.70
C VAL A 334 32.51 13.22 2.98
N ILE A 335 32.24 12.63 4.15
CA ILE A 335 32.91 13.05 5.40
C ILE A 335 34.42 12.82 5.32
N LYS A 336 34.87 11.78 4.62
CA LYS A 336 36.30 11.54 4.40
C LYS A 336 37.00 12.68 3.68
N THR A 337 36.32 13.56 2.94
CA THR A 337 36.95 14.72 2.30
C THR A 337 37.07 15.92 3.24
N CYS A 338 36.39 15.92 4.40
CA CYS A 338 36.47 16.99 5.37
C CYS A 338 37.86 17.07 6.03
N ILE A 339 38.55 18.21 5.85
CA ILE A 339 39.91 18.44 6.36
C ILE A 339 39.95 18.42 7.90
N ILE A 340 38.95 19.02 8.55
CA ILE A 340 38.88 19.09 10.01
C ILE A 340 38.78 17.67 10.59
N CYS A 341 37.83 16.86 10.10
CA CYS A 341 37.70 15.47 10.52
C CYS A 341 38.94 14.62 10.19
N LYS A 342 39.64 14.87 9.08
CA LYS A 342 40.90 14.18 8.76
C LYS A 342 41.97 14.47 9.82
N ARG A 343 42.11 15.73 10.25
CA ARG A 343 43.10 16.12 11.26
C ARG A 343 42.80 15.48 12.61
N PHE A 344 41.55 15.49 13.05
CA PHE A 344 41.16 14.86 14.32
C PHE A 344 41.28 13.33 14.34
N ASN A 345 41.09 12.67 13.19
CA ASN A 345 41.21 11.21 13.07
C ASN A 345 42.63 10.74 12.69
N ALA A 346 43.59 11.65 12.52
CA ALA A 346 44.97 11.26 12.21
C ALA A 346 45.57 10.51 13.40
N LYS A 347 46.18 9.36 13.13
CA LYS A 347 46.88 8.61 14.19
C LYS A 347 48.10 9.42 14.65
N PRO A 348 48.39 9.44 15.96
CA PRO A 348 49.67 9.94 16.45
C PRO A 348 50.82 9.21 15.75
N ILE A 349 51.88 9.93 15.41
CA ILE A 349 53.11 9.33 14.90
C ILE A 349 53.71 8.48 16.02
N SER A 350 53.85 7.17 15.80
CA SER A 350 54.56 6.30 16.73
C SER A 350 56.06 6.54 16.57
N VAL A 351 56.66 7.27 17.51
CA VAL A 351 58.11 7.37 17.62
C VAL A 351 58.62 6.10 18.29
N SER A 352 59.70 5.50 17.79
CA SER A 352 60.35 4.37 18.45
C SER A 352 60.89 4.85 19.80
N GLU A 353 60.54 4.16 20.88
CA GLU A 353 61.12 4.43 22.20
C GLU A 353 62.65 4.27 22.13
N GLY A 354 63.38 5.24 22.67
CA GLY A 354 64.84 5.16 22.76
C GLY A 354 65.25 4.02 23.70
N LEU A 355 66.35 3.32 23.40
CA LEU A 355 66.89 2.29 24.29
C LEU A 355 67.24 2.91 25.64
N LEU A 356 66.62 2.43 26.71
CA LEU A 356 66.97 2.83 28.07
C LEU A 356 68.39 2.33 28.40
N PRO A 357 69.23 3.11 29.13
CA PRO A 357 70.54 2.66 29.56
C PRO A 357 70.44 1.37 30.36
N GLN A 358 71.36 0.44 30.13
CA GLN A 358 71.33 -0.92 30.69
C GLN A 358 71.27 -0.92 32.23
N ASP A 359 71.88 0.08 32.86
CA ASP A 359 71.88 0.32 34.30
C ASP A 359 70.50 0.63 34.90
N ARG A 360 69.49 0.99 34.08
CA ARG A 360 68.11 1.17 34.54
C ARG A 360 67.23 -0.07 34.37
N VAL A 361 67.70 -1.10 33.68
CA VAL A 361 66.89 -2.26 33.27
C VAL A 361 67.45 -3.58 33.81
N ARG A 362 68.69 -3.58 34.31
CA ARG A 362 69.28 -4.74 34.99
C ARG A 362 68.98 -4.73 36.49
N ASP A 363 68.86 -5.92 37.07
CA ASP A 363 68.85 -6.06 38.52
C ASP A 363 70.19 -5.58 39.10
N ALA A 364 70.11 -4.77 40.16
CA ALA A 364 71.27 -4.20 40.84
C ALA A 364 71.03 -4.21 42.35
N ALA A 365 72.10 -4.39 43.13
CA ALA A 365 72.02 -4.34 44.58
C ALA A 365 71.69 -2.92 45.08
N VAL A 366 71.18 -2.82 46.32
CA VAL A 366 70.85 -1.52 46.93
C VAL A 366 72.10 -0.64 46.97
N PHE A 367 72.03 0.54 46.37
CA PHE A 367 73.13 1.50 46.17
C PHE A 367 74.25 1.07 45.19
N GLU A 368 74.08 0.02 44.40
CA GLU A 368 75.05 -0.34 43.35
C GLU A 368 75.09 0.70 42.21
N ILE A 369 73.92 1.23 41.86
CA ILE A 369 73.76 2.22 40.81
C ILE A 369 73.20 3.48 41.47
N ILE A 370 74.07 4.46 41.69
CA ILE A 370 73.72 5.74 42.30
C ILE A 370 73.70 6.79 41.19
N GLY A 371 72.50 7.24 40.82
CA GLY A 371 72.34 8.40 39.94
C GLY A 371 72.44 9.68 40.76
N LEU A 372 73.45 10.51 40.47
CA LEU A 372 73.59 11.83 41.07
C LEU A 372 73.24 12.88 40.01
N ASP A 373 72.11 13.55 40.18
CA ASP A 373 71.66 14.62 39.29
C ASP A 373 72.40 15.92 39.67
N LEU A 374 73.68 16.00 39.27
CA LEU A 374 74.60 17.02 39.79
C LEU A 374 74.49 18.35 39.04
N ALA A 375 73.95 18.35 37.82
CA ALA A 375 73.50 19.55 37.11
C ALA A 375 72.63 19.13 35.92
N GLY A 376 71.49 19.80 35.73
CA GLY A 376 70.73 19.70 34.48
C GLY A 376 71.59 20.08 33.25
N PRO A 377 71.05 20.04 32.03
CA PRO A 377 71.83 20.21 30.80
C PRO A 377 72.66 21.50 30.81
N LEU A 378 73.99 21.36 30.86
CA LEU A 378 74.95 22.45 30.78
C LEU A 378 75.53 22.51 29.36
N ILE A 379 75.57 23.71 28.79
CA ILE A 379 76.22 23.98 27.51
C ILE A 379 77.69 24.26 27.80
N LEU A 380 78.58 23.43 27.25
CA LEU A 380 80.01 23.73 27.18
C LEU A 380 80.19 24.88 26.18
N ILE A 381 80.63 26.02 26.70
CA ILE A 381 81.13 27.12 25.90
C ILE A 381 82.65 26.95 25.89
N ASP A 382 83.21 26.66 24.72
CA ASP A 382 84.63 26.94 24.46
C ASP A 382 84.83 28.45 24.23
#